data_AF-A0A0S7WMX1-F1
#
_entry.id   AF-A0A0S7WMX1-F1
#
_cell.length_a   1.000
_cell.length_b   1.000
_cell.length_c   1.000
_cell.angle_alpha   90.00
_cell.angle_beta   90.00
_cell.angle_gamma   90.00
#
_symmetry.space_group_name_H-M   'P 1'
#
loop_
_entity.id
_entity.type
_entity.pdbx_description
1 polymer ?
#
loop_
_entity_poly.entity_id
_entity_poly.type
_entity_poly.pdbx_seq_one_letter_code
_entity_poly.pdbx_strand_id
1 'polypeptide(L)'
;MSHKFPFFRALPAYLGGKRRLCGVIFALLAQVVERERWRGMTFIDPFMGGGSMSLYGKACGFRVLCNDVALRSAAIGRALIANSAVRLTQVDVAAVLREPSEVYPRLAEEEFYPRVFSREHAQVIDRALYWLHTGQIPEPRRSLLALLLTKWIL
;
A
#
# COMPACT_ATOMS: atom_id res chain seq x y z
N MET A 1 8.90 -19.37 -1.05
CA MET A 1 10.24 -19.12 -0.44
C MET A 1 10.63 -17.65 -0.64
N SER A 2 11.28 -17.02 0.36
CA SER A 2 11.61 -15.57 0.50
C SER A 2 10.60 -14.73 1.31
N HIS A 3 10.46 -15.01 2.61
CA HIS A 3 9.94 -14.01 3.55
C HIS A 3 11.01 -13.73 4.61
N LYS A 4 12.20 -13.29 4.18
CA LYS A 4 13.25 -12.81 5.10
C LYS A 4 12.80 -11.61 5.93
N PHE A 5 11.75 -10.90 5.49
CA PHE A 5 11.17 -9.75 6.18
C PHE A 5 9.63 -9.82 6.15
N PRO A 6 8.96 -10.05 7.29
CA PRO A 6 7.51 -10.27 7.34
C PRO A 6 6.69 -9.04 6.90
N PHE A 7 7.24 -7.83 7.05
CA PHE A 7 6.58 -6.59 6.64
C PHE A 7 6.36 -6.49 5.12
N PHE A 8 7.13 -7.20 4.29
CA PHE A 8 6.89 -7.22 2.85
C PHE A 8 5.58 -7.91 2.45
N ARG A 9 4.96 -8.69 3.34
CA ARG A 9 3.63 -9.25 3.14
C ARG A 9 2.56 -8.17 3.01
N ALA A 10 2.81 -6.93 3.48
CA ALA A 10 1.90 -5.82 3.33
C ALA A 10 1.91 -5.19 1.92
N LEU A 11 2.87 -5.54 1.05
CA LEU A 11 3.00 -4.97 -0.29
C LEU A 11 2.40 -5.91 -1.35
N PRO A 12 1.49 -5.46 -2.24
CA PRO A 12 0.99 -6.26 -3.36
C PRO A 12 2.08 -6.52 -4.41
N ALA A 13 1.95 -7.56 -5.23
CA ALA A 13 2.89 -7.85 -6.31
C ALA A 13 3.12 -6.62 -7.21
N TYR A 14 4.36 -6.44 -7.69
CA TYR A 14 4.72 -5.30 -8.53
C TYR A 14 5.80 -5.72 -9.52
N LEU A 15 5.55 -5.47 -10.81
CA LEU A 15 6.49 -5.75 -11.88
C LEU A 15 7.77 -4.94 -11.66
N GLY A 16 8.93 -5.59 -11.73
CA GLY A 16 10.22 -4.95 -11.43
C GLY A 16 10.47 -4.67 -9.93
N GLY A 17 9.64 -5.20 -9.03
CA GLY A 17 9.79 -5.03 -7.58
C GLY A 17 11.15 -5.53 -7.05
N LYS A 18 11.75 -4.75 -6.14
CA LYS A 18 13.14 -4.97 -5.67
C LYS A 18 13.24 -5.72 -4.33
N ARG A 19 12.17 -6.35 -3.85
CA ARG A 19 12.11 -7.03 -2.54
C ARG A 19 13.27 -7.98 -2.27
N ARG A 20 13.67 -8.77 -3.27
CA ARG A 20 14.78 -9.74 -3.15
C ARG A 20 16.16 -9.08 -3.14
N LEU A 21 16.27 -7.87 -3.71
CA LEU A 21 17.51 -7.11 -3.84
C LEU A 21 17.72 -6.13 -2.68
N CYS A 22 16.69 -5.80 -1.90
CA CYS A 22 16.81 -4.86 -0.77
C CYS A 22 17.99 -5.19 0.16
N GLY A 23 18.16 -6.46 0.55
CA GLY A 23 19.26 -6.87 1.42
C GLY A 23 20.64 -6.63 0.81
N VAL A 24 20.80 -6.88 -0.50
CA VAL A 24 22.07 -6.66 -1.22
C VAL A 24 22.34 -5.17 -1.39
N ILE A 25 21.35 -4.40 -1.83
CA ILE A 25 21.50 -2.95 -2.05
C ILE A 25 21.87 -2.24 -0.74
N PHE A 26 21.20 -2.56 0.37
CA PHE A 26 21.51 -1.94 1.66
C PHE A 26 22.83 -2.48 2.27
N ALA A 27 23.27 -3.69 1.90
CA ALA A 27 24.61 -4.14 2.25
C ALA A 27 25.70 -3.34 1.51
N LEU A 28 25.50 -3.02 0.23
CA LEU A 28 26.39 -2.14 -0.53
C LEU A 28 26.38 -0.72 0.04
N LEU A 29 25.20 -0.17 0.39
CA LEU A 29 25.09 1.13 1.03
C LEU A 29 25.89 1.18 2.35
N ALA A 30 25.87 0.10 3.12
CA ALA A 30 26.59 -0.01 4.39
C ALA A 30 28.13 0.00 4.24
N GLN A 31 28.66 -0.24 3.03
CA GLN A 31 30.10 -0.12 2.76
C GLN A 31 30.54 1.35 2.61
N VAL A 32 29.60 2.26 2.33
CA VAL A 32 29.86 3.69 2.12
C VAL A 32 29.39 4.52 3.32
N VAL A 33 28.29 4.11 3.95
CA VAL A 33 27.70 4.79 5.10
C VAL A 33 27.37 3.78 6.18
N GLU A 34 28.05 3.88 7.33
CA GLU A 34 27.81 3.08 8.53
C GLU A 34 26.33 3.05 8.92
N ARG A 35 25.84 1.86 9.33
CA ARG A 35 24.41 1.62 9.57
C ARG A 35 23.86 2.44 10.72
N GLU A 36 24.70 2.73 11.71
CA GLU A 36 24.41 3.51 12.91
C GLU A 36 23.98 4.94 12.55
N ARG A 37 24.50 5.47 11.43
CA ARG A 37 24.21 6.82 10.96
C ARG A 37 22.86 6.93 10.25
N TRP A 38 22.29 5.81 9.80
CA TRP A 38 21.09 5.81 8.95
C TRP A 38 19.86 6.45 9.62
N ARG A 39 19.72 6.34 10.95
CA ARG A 39 18.60 6.94 11.71
C ARG A 39 18.54 8.47 11.64
N GLY A 40 19.67 9.13 11.43
CA GLY A 40 19.75 10.58 11.25
C GLY A 40 19.61 11.04 9.80
N MET A 41 19.43 10.10 8.85
CA MET A 41 19.50 10.37 7.42
C MET A 41 18.14 10.25 6.74
N THR A 42 18.04 10.88 5.58
CA THR A 42 16.87 10.78 4.71
C THR A 42 17.18 9.89 3.50
N PHE A 43 16.41 8.81 3.33
CA PHE A 43 16.42 7.98 2.13
C PHE A 43 15.40 8.53 1.13
N ILE A 44 15.87 8.92 -0.06
CA ILE A 44 15.04 9.52 -1.11
C ILE A 44 14.76 8.46 -2.20
N ASP A 45 13.49 8.14 -2.41
CA ASP A 45 13.00 7.14 -3.37
C ASP A 45 12.01 7.79 -4.35
N PRO A 46 12.49 8.44 -5.43
CA PRO A 46 11.63 9.19 -6.34
C PRO A 46 10.77 8.31 -7.27
N PHE A 47 11.05 7.00 -7.30
CA PHE A 47 10.38 6.02 -8.16
C PHE A 47 9.95 4.81 -7.33
N MET A 48 9.08 5.08 -6.36
CA MET A 48 8.76 4.13 -5.30
C MET A 48 8.20 2.80 -5.83
N GLY A 49 7.44 2.84 -6.94
CA GLY A 49 6.82 1.69 -7.55
C GLY A 49 6.02 0.89 -6.52
N GLY A 50 6.40 -0.38 -6.32
CA GLY A 50 5.80 -1.27 -5.32
C GLY A 50 6.17 -1.00 -3.86
N GLY A 51 6.99 -0.01 -3.55
CA GLY A 51 7.31 0.42 -2.18
C GLY A 51 8.33 -0.43 -1.41
N SER A 52 8.96 -1.42 -2.04
CA SER A 52 9.87 -2.33 -1.31
C SER A 52 11.13 -1.64 -0.80
N MET A 53 11.72 -0.74 -1.59
CA MET A 53 12.94 -0.01 -1.19
C MET A 53 12.63 1.01 -0.09
N SER A 54 11.63 1.85 -0.28
CA SER A 54 11.11 2.76 0.74
C SER A 54 10.77 2.06 2.07
N LEU A 55 10.01 0.96 2.03
CA LEU A 55 9.62 0.24 3.24
C LEU A 55 10.83 -0.39 3.94
N TYR A 56 11.79 -0.91 3.18
CA TYR A 56 13.03 -1.43 3.74
C TYR A 56 13.90 -0.32 4.35
N GLY A 57 14.03 0.82 3.68
CA GLY A 57 14.73 2.00 4.21
C GLY A 57 14.14 2.48 5.53
N LYS A 58 12.80 2.57 5.60
CA LYS A 58 12.09 2.87 6.85
C LYS A 58 12.39 1.84 7.95
N ALA A 59 12.34 0.55 7.62
CA ALA A 59 12.66 -0.51 8.58
C ALA A 59 14.13 -0.46 9.06
N CYS A 60 15.04 0.03 8.22
CA CYS A 60 16.44 0.29 8.55
C CYS A 60 16.64 1.58 9.37
N GLY A 61 15.59 2.35 9.63
CA GLY A 61 15.62 3.53 10.50
C GLY A 61 15.74 4.86 9.77
N PHE A 62 15.86 4.88 8.44
CA PHE A 62 15.88 6.14 7.70
C PHE A 62 14.56 6.89 7.83
N ARG A 63 14.62 8.23 7.82
CA ARG A 63 13.49 9.05 7.35
C ARG A 63 13.33 8.80 5.86
N VAL A 64 12.14 8.47 5.38
CA VAL A 64 11.93 8.17 3.96
C VAL A 64 11.15 9.30 3.31
N LEU A 65 11.66 9.83 2.19
CA LEU A 65 10.93 10.66 1.25
C LEU A 65 10.75 9.86 -0.03
N CYS A 66 9.51 9.64 -0.44
CA CYS A 66 9.23 8.81 -1.59
C CYS A 66 8.15 9.42 -2.47
N ASN A 67 8.24 9.18 -3.78
CA ASN A 67 7.26 9.63 -4.76
C ASN A 67 7.05 8.58 -5.85
N ASP A 68 5.94 8.67 -6.56
CA ASP A 68 5.68 7.93 -7.79
C ASP A 68 4.52 8.61 -8.54
N VAL A 69 4.40 8.38 -9.85
CA VAL A 69 3.27 8.87 -10.66
C VAL A 69 2.00 8.05 -10.42
N ALA A 70 2.13 6.78 -10.02
CA ALA A 70 0.99 5.89 -9.88
C ALA A 70 0.21 6.12 -8.56
N LEU A 71 -1.13 6.22 -8.66
CA LEU A 71 -2.01 6.36 -7.50
C LEU A 71 -1.86 5.22 -6.49
N ARG A 72 -1.70 3.98 -6.98
CA ARG A 72 -1.42 2.79 -6.15
C ARG A 72 -0.19 2.99 -5.28
N SER A 73 0.87 3.55 -5.86
CA SER A 73 2.11 3.83 -5.15
C SER A 73 1.87 4.93 -4.12
N ALA A 74 1.21 6.03 -4.47
CA ALA A 74 0.85 7.06 -3.49
C ALA A 74 0.05 6.51 -2.28
N ALA A 75 -0.89 5.59 -2.51
CA ALA A 75 -1.62 4.90 -1.44
C ALA A 75 -0.69 4.04 -0.56
N ILE A 76 0.22 3.25 -1.14
CA ILE A 76 1.23 2.48 -0.39
C ILE A 76 2.11 3.41 0.46
N GLY A 77 2.55 4.54 -0.12
CA GLY A 77 3.39 5.54 0.54
C GLY A 77 2.71 6.08 1.80
N ARG A 78 1.45 6.51 1.68
CA ARG A 78 0.66 6.97 2.83
C ARG A 78 0.38 5.86 3.85
N ALA A 79 0.01 4.66 3.38
CA ALA A 79 -0.41 3.55 4.22
C ALA A 79 0.72 2.92 5.04
N LEU A 80 1.93 2.82 4.49
CA LEU A 80 3.04 2.08 5.10
C LEU A 80 4.28 2.93 5.38
N ILE A 81 4.56 3.95 4.57
CA ILE A 81 5.76 4.77 4.72
C ILE A 81 5.48 5.95 5.65
N ALA A 82 4.43 6.73 5.41
CA ALA A 82 4.05 7.84 6.29
C ALA A 82 3.43 7.37 7.62
N ASN A 83 2.64 6.30 7.60
CA ASN A 83 2.02 5.73 8.79
C ASN A 83 2.99 4.82 9.58
N SER A 84 3.11 5.05 10.89
CA SER A 84 3.93 4.21 11.78
C SER A 84 3.17 3.62 12.97
N ALA A 85 1.89 3.98 13.16
CA ALA A 85 1.16 3.68 14.40
C ALA A 85 -0.27 3.17 14.17
N VAL A 86 -0.95 3.64 13.12
CA VAL A 86 -2.36 3.31 12.91
C VAL A 86 -2.49 1.93 12.29
N ARG A 87 -3.40 1.13 12.86
CA ARG A 87 -3.81 -0.19 12.37
C ARG A 87 -5.30 -0.15 12.06
N LEU A 88 -5.70 -0.95 11.07
CA LEU A 88 -7.11 -1.17 10.79
C LEU A 88 -7.73 -2.08 11.84
N THR A 89 -8.95 -1.73 12.23
CA THR A 89 -9.86 -2.55 13.03
C THR A 89 -10.90 -3.21 12.13
N GLN A 90 -11.63 -4.18 12.66
CA GLN A 90 -12.77 -4.77 11.94
C GLN A 90 -13.86 -3.74 11.64
N VAL A 91 -14.02 -2.73 12.51
CA VAL A 91 -14.97 -1.63 12.29
C VAL A 91 -14.56 -0.79 11.08
N ASP A 92 -13.26 -0.52 10.90
CA ASP A 92 -12.76 0.21 9.72
C ASP A 92 -13.06 -0.56 8.43
N VAL A 93 -12.92 -1.89 8.44
CA VAL A 93 -13.20 -2.75 7.28
C VAL A 93 -14.71 -2.81 7.02
N ALA A 94 -15.52 -3.03 8.05
CA ALA A 94 -16.98 -3.06 7.91
C ALA A 94 -17.51 -1.72 7.37
N ALA A 95 -16.91 -0.60 7.74
CA ALA A 95 -17.33 0.73 7.33
C ALA A 95 -17.34 0.92 5.80
N VAL A 96 -16.40 0.28 5.08
CA VAL A 96 -16.30 0.35 3.61
C VAL A 96 -17.13 -0.74 2.89
N LEU A 97 -17.74 -1.66 3.63
CA LEU A 97 -18.60 -2.71 3.08
C LEU A 97 -20.10 -2.38 3.21
N ARG A 98 -20.44 -1.28 3.88
CA ARG A 98 -21.83 -0.83 4.06
C ARG A 98 -22.44 -0.46 2.71
N GLU A 99 -23.74 -0.76 2.57
CA GLU A 99 -24.51 -0.29 1.41
C GLU A 99 -24.66 1.23 1.46
N PRO A 100 -24.27 1.96 0.40
CA PRO A 100 -24.57 3.38 0.27
C PRO A 100 -26.08 3.62 0.20
N SER A 101 -26.56 4.67 0.86
CA SER A 101 -27.96 5.10 0.75
C SER A 101 -28.25 5.84 -0.55
N GLU A 102 -27.22 6.39 -1.19
CA GLU A 102 -27.28 7.13 -2.43
C GLU A 102 -26.85 6.26 -3.61
N VAL A 103 -27.20 6.70 -4.83
CA VAL A 103 -26.68 6.07 -6.05
C VAL A 103 -25.17 6.27 -6.12
N TYR A 104 -24.43 5.18 -6.39
CA TYR A 104 -22.97 5.18 -6.46
C TYR A 104 -22.47 4.51 -7.74
N PRO A 105 -21.24 4.83 -8.20
CA PRO A 105 -20.65 4.20 -9.37
C PRO A 105 -20.47 2.69 -9.19
N ARG A 106 -20.77 1.90 -10.24
CA ARG A 106 -20.68 0.44 -10.25
C ARG A 106 -19.69 -0.08 -11.30
N LEU A 107 -18.49 0.51 -11.32
CA LEU A 107 -17.47 0.23 -12.34
C LEU A 107 -17.07 -1.25 -12.39
N ALA A 108 -16.89 -1.89 -11.23
CA ALA A 108 -16.52 -3.30 -11.16
C ALA A 108 -17.65 -4.20 -11.69
N GLU A 109 -18.91 -3.90 -11.36
CA GLU A 109 -20.05 -4.67 -11.84
C GLU A 109 -20.32 -4.44 -13.33
N GLU A 110 -20.13 -3.22 -13.83
CA GLU A 110 -20.42 -2.85 -15.23
C GLU A 110 -19.33 -3.33 -16.20
N GLU A 111 -18.04 -3.23 -15.83
CA GLU A 111 -16.93 -3.48 -16.74
C GLU A 111 -16.25 -4.86 -16.54
N PHE A 112 -16.30 -5.41 -15.33
CA PHE A 112 -15.49 -6.57 -14.95
C PHE A 112 -16.31 -7.83 -14.62
N TYR A 113 -17.62 -7.72 -14.37
CA TYR A 113 -18.52 -8.88 -14.30
C TYR A 113 -19.05 -9.27 -15.68
N PRO A 114 -19.20 -10.57 -16.01
CA PRO A 114 -18.80 -11.76 -15.24
C PRO A 114 -17.36 -12.22 -15.53
N ARG A 115 -16.58 -11.47 -16.33
CA ARG A 115 -15.32 -11.97 -16.90
C ARG A 115 -14.18 -12.11 -15.89
N VAL A 116 -14.14 -11.23 -14.90
CA VAL A 116 -13.06 -11.14 -13.91
C VAL A 116 -13.58 -11.44 -12.51
N PHE A 117 -14.76 -10.91 -12.16
CA PHE A 117 -15.36 -11.07 -10.83
C PHE A 117 -16.75 -11.72 -10.91
N SER A 118 -17.14 -12.44 -9.85
CA SER A 118 -18.56 -12.71 -9.61
C SER A 118 -19.27 -11.39 -9.29
N ARG A 119 -20.61 -11.38 -9.39
CA ARG A 119 -21.40 -10.19 -9.10
C ARG A 119 -21.18 -9.71 -7.67
N GLU A 120 -21.16 -10.63 -6.71
CA GLU A 120 -21.00 -10.32 -5.28
C GLU A 120 -19.63 -9.69 -5.00
N HIS A 121 -18.56 -10.19 -5.63
CA HIS A 121 -17.24 -9.60 -5.50
C HIS A 121 -17.17 -8.22 -6.15
N ALA A 122 -17.77 -8.03 -7.33
CA ALA A 122 -17.83 -6.73 -8.00
C ALA A 122 -18.54 -5.69 -7.13
N GLN A 123 -19.69 -6.02 -6.56
CA GLN A 123 -20.45 -5.14 -5.66
C GLN A 123 -19.68 -4.78 -4.38
N VAL A 124 -18.91 -5.72 -3.82
CA VAL A 124 -18.00 -5.44 -2.70
C VAL A 124 -16.93 -4.42 -3.10
N ILE A 125 -16.33 -4.57 -4.28
CA ILE A 125 -15.32 -3.64 -4.80
C ILE A 125 -15.93 -2.25 -4.99
N ASP A 126 -17.08 -2.15 -5.64
CA ASP A 126 -17.73 -0.87 -5.94
C ASP A 126 -18.11 -0.11 -4.66
N ARG A 127 -18.68 -0.79 -3.65
CA ARG A 127 -18.97 -0.17 -2.34
C ARG A 127 -17.70 0.30 -1.65
N ALA A 128 -16.66 -0.53 -1.63
CA ALA A 128 -15.40 -0.17 -1.00
C ALA A 128 -14.75 1.03 -1.68
N LEU A 129 -14.74 1.06 -3.02
CA LEU A 129 -14.25 2.19 -3.80
C LEU A 129 -15.08 3.44 -3.54
N TYR A 130 -16.40 3.35 -3.51
CA TYR A 130 -17.27 4.49 -3.17
C TYR A 130 -16.85 5.12 -1.84
N TRP A 131 -16.82 4.35 -0.76
CA TRP A 131 -16.47 4.87 0.58
C TRP A 131 -15.03 5.40 0.68
N LEU A 132 -14.09 4.84 -0.08
CA LEU A 132 -12.72 5.35 -0.15
C LEU A 132 -12.64 6.71 -0.85
N HIS A 133 -13.54 7.00 -1.79
CA HIS A 133 -13.55 8.25 -2.57
C HIS A 133 -14.40 9.36 -1.98
N THR A 134 -15.35 9.09 -1.07
CA THR A 134 -16.18 10.13 -0.43
C THR A 134 -15.37 11.16 0.38
N GLY A 135 -14.13 10.84 0.75
CA GLY A 135 -13.27 11.71 1.57
C GLY A 135 -13.61 11.71 3.06
N GLN A 136 -14.60 10.93 3.49
CA GLN A 136 -15.03 10.86 4.90
C GLN A 136 -14.08 10.02 5.77
N ILE A 137 -13.29 9.13 5.15
CA ILE A 137 -12.30 8.32 5.87
C ILE A 137 -10.98 9.10 5.91
N PRO A 138 -10.47 9.48 7.10
CA PRO A 138 -9.22 10.22 7.22
C PRO A 138 -8.00 9.35 6.92
N GLU A 139 -6.90 9.99 6.54
CA GLU A 139 -5.59 9.32 6.50
C GLU A 139 -5.09 9.00 7.91
N PRO A 140 -4.29 7.93 8.10
CA PRO A 140 -3.84 6.97 7.09
C PRO A 140 -4.83 5.81 6.84
N ARG A 141 -5.99 5.78 7.50
CA ARG A 141 -6.95 4.67 7.42
C ARG A 141 -7.46 4.47 6.00
N ARG A 142 -7.75 5.55 5.28
CA ARG A 142 -8.16 5.50 3.87
C ARG A 142 -7.12 4.79 3.01
N SER A 143 -5.85 5.19 3.10
CA SER A 143 -4.78 4.53 2.32
C SER A 143 -4.52 3.09 2.77
N LEU A 144 -4.65 2.78 4.07
CA LEU A 144 -4.57 1.40 4.57
C LEU A 144 -5.70 0.52 4.02
N LEU A 145 -6.93 1.02 3.99
CA LEU A 145 -8.09 0.31 3.42
C LEU A 145 -7.95 0.14 1.91
N ALA A 146 -7.48 1.17 1.19
CA ALA A 146 -7.18 1.06 -0.23
C ALA A 146 -6.09 0.02 -0.52
N LEU A 147 -5.05 -0.04 0.31
CA LEU A 147 -4.01 -1.07 0.22
C LEU A 147 -4.56 -2.47 0.51
N LEU A 148 -5.41 -2.62 1.53
CA LEU A 148 -6.07 -3.88 1.85
C LEU A 148 -6.93 -4.37 0.69
N LEU A 149 -7.76 -3.49 0.11
CA LEU A 149 -8.59 -3.80 -1.05
C LEU A 149 -7.73 -4.21 -2.24
N THR A 150 -6.67 -3.45 -2.54
CA THR A 150 -5.71 -3.78 -3.62
C THR A 150 -5.11 -5.18 -3.43
N LYS A 151 -4.78 -5.54 -2.19
CA LYS A 151 -4.23 -6.86 -1.83
C LYS A 151 -5.26 -7.99 -1.84
N TRP A 152 -6.54 -7.68 -1.73
CA TRP A 152 -7.61 -8.66 -1.79
C TRP A 152 -7.96 -8.97 -3.25
N ILE A 153 -7.84 -7.97 -4.14
CA ILE A 153 -8.08 -8.10 -5.58
C ILE A 153 -6.89 -8.78 -6.31
N LEU A 154 -5.65 -8.47 -5.92
CA LEU A 154 -4.40 -8.94 -6.56
C LEU A 154 -3.67 -10.03 -5.77
#